data_AF-A0A8S4PG14-F1
#
_entry.id   AF-A0A8S4PG14-F1
#
_cell.length_a   1.000
_cell.length_b   1.000
_cell.length_c   1.000
_cell.angle_alpha   90.00
_cell.angle_beta   90.00
_cell.angle_gamma   90.00
#
_symmetry.space_group_name_H-M   'P 1'
#
loop_
_entity.id
_entity.type
_entity.pdbx_description
1 polymer ?
#
loop_
_entity_poly.entity_id
_entity_poly.type
_entity_poly.pdbx_seq_one_letter_code
_entity_poly.pdbx_strand_id
1 'polypeptide(L)'
;HLDDTPVVRKVIAEAEICGINVEFLIDSGAVKNLIGIDTYLRIPFNMRPPLKDNNTCLVQADGRRLRVLGVVECDLLLDGKQLPLEAVVADVEHEGILGAEFLSHHQAMINFASNTMYFGKESVLAEVTVLTSALQCDRAKSLGITVAPLSIDKEKSEIGIAEMRSPELFSSDEDLSMAETSEILITDTSSNAEISSMTENDIIVPETPESEFPDDTDPELSQFDVEVENSGCFLTENVRIAPESVVRVPVRIPDTGDVKNSPGFGMIEPDESNLHDYEGLEISPILIDRNRDSVLIEIWNNSPFEVELGEDTQIGNFC
;
A
#
# COMPACT_ATOMS: atom_id res chain seq x y z
N HIS A 1 30.55 -32.60 -0.35
CA HIS A 1 29.88 -31.53 0.39
C HIS A 1 28.80 -30.97 -0.51
N LEU A 2 27.54 -31.30 -0.20
CA LEU A 2 26.40 -30.63 -0.82
C LEU A 2 26.44 -29.17 -0.37
N ASP A 3 26.27 -28.27 -1.32
CA ASP A 3 26.36 -26.84 -1.14
C ASP A 3 25.10 -26.40 -0.36
N ASP A 4 25.23 -26.23 0.96
CA ASP A 4 24.17 -25.75 1.87
C ASP A 4 23.91 -24.24 1.66
N THR A 5 23.74 -23.83 0.41
CA THR A 5 23.31 -22.46 0.12
C THR A 5 21.83 -22.36 0.49
N PRO A 6 21.44 -21.51 1.44
CA PRO A 6 20.05 -21.39 1.85
C PRO A 6 19.21 -20.92 0.66
N VAL A 7 18.25 -21.77 0.27
CA VAL A 7 17.23 -21.40 -0.72
C VAL A 7 16.23 -20.51 -0.01
N VAL A 8 16.28 -19.21 -0.30
CA VAL A 8 15.26 -18.27 0.16
C VAL A 8 14.09 -18.31 -0.82
N ARG A 9 12.93 -18.66 -0.29
CA ARG A 9 11.66 -18.68 -0.99
C ARG A 9 10.96 -17.35 -0.74
N LYS A 10 10.68 -16.60 -1.80
CA LYS A 10 9.81 -15.42 -1.73
C LYS A 10 8.39 -15.83 -2.10
N VAL A 11 7.41 -15.30 -1.38
CA VAL A 11 5.97 -15.50 -1.65
C VAL A 11 5.50 -14.20 -2.30
N ILE A 12 4.99 -14.29 -3.52
CA ILE A 12 4.61 -13.12 -4.32
C ILE A 12 3.17 -13.26 -4.77
N ALA A 13 2.44 -12.16 -4.80
CA ALA A 13 1.09 -12.07 -5.36
C ALA A 13 1.00 -10.92 -6.36
N GLU A 14 0.41 -11.18 -7.53
CA GLU A 14 0.00 -10.13 -8.47
C GLU A 14 -1.32 -9.53 -8.00
N ALA A 15 -1.39 -8.20 -7.95
CA ALA A 15 -2.60 -7.48 -7.61
C ALA A 15 -2.68 -6.18 -8.41
N GLU A 16 -3.85 -5.55 -8.41
CA GLU A 16 -4.04 -4.23 -8.99
C GLU A 16 -4.29 -3.21 -7.88
N ILE A 17 -3.64 -2.04 -7.97
CA ILE A 17 -3.97 -0.86 -7.19
C ILE A 17 -4.23 0.30 -8.15
N CYS A 18 -5.34 1.00 -7.97
CA CYS A 18 -5.67 2.20 -8.77
C CYS A 18 -5.45 2.04 -10.29
N GLY A 19 -5.84 0.89 -10.88
CA GLY A 19 -5.71 0.65 -12.32
C GLY A 19 -4.35 0.15 -12.81
N ILE A 20 -3.37 -0.06 -11.93
CA ILE A 20 -2.05 -0.60 -12.29
C ILE A 20 -1.79 -1.96 -11.65
N ASN A 21 -1.23 -2.88 -12.42
CA ASN A 21 -0.76 -4.17 -11.90
C ASN A 21 0.56 -3.98 -11.14
N VAL A 22 0.65 -4.63 -9.99
CA VAL A 22 1.75 -4.54 -9.04
C VAL A 22 2.09 -5.92 -8.49
N GLU A 23 3.37 -6.23 -8.44
CA GLU A 23 3.91 -7.42 -7.79
C GLU A 23 4.15 -7.16 -6.29
N PHE A 24 3.34 -7.78 -5.44
CA PHE A 24 3.48 -7.67 -3.99
C PHE A 24 4.28 -8.83 -3.40
N LEU A 25 5.34 -8.51 -2.67
CA LEU A 25 5.96 -9.47 -1.75
C LEU A 25 5.05 -9.68 -0.53
N ILE A 26 4.75 -10.92 -0.22
CA ILE A 26 4.05 -11.29 1.01
C ILE A 26 5.09 -11.53 2.10
N ASP A 27 5.13 -10.64 3.10
CA ASP A 27 6.16 -10.64 4.14
C ASP A 27 5.55 -10.52 5.54
N SER A 28 5.35 -11.65 6.21
CA SER A 28 4.89 -11.67 7.60
C SER A 28 5.90 -11.08 8.60
N GLY A 29 7.16 -10.86 8.18
CA GLY A 29 8.19 -10.19 8.97
C GLY A 29 8.11 -8.66 8.90
N ALA A 30 7.46 -8.11 7.87
CA ALA A 30 7.20 -6.68 7.75
C ALA A 30 5.99 -6.30 8.60
N VAL A 31 6.11 -5.29 9.47
CA VAL A 31 4.97 -4.83 10.30
C VAL A 31 3.95 -4.06 9.47
N LYS A 32 4.44 -3.17 8.60
CA LYS A 32 3.63 -2.27 7.76
C LYS A 32 3.55 -2.76 6.33
N ASN A 33 2.45 -2.42 5.66
CA ASN A 33 2.34 -2.59 4.21
C ASN A 33 3.06 -1.44 3.53
N LEU A 34 3.80 -1.75 2.46
CA LEU A 34 4.61 -0.78 1.73
C LEU A 34 4.23 -0.75 0.26
N ILE A 35 4.29 0.42 -0.34
CA ILE A 35 4.28 0.62 -1.79
C ILE A 35 5.58 1.31 -2.16
N GLY A 36 6.29 0.80 -3.17
CA GLY A 36 7.50 1.44 -3.69
C GLY A 36 7.20 2.83 -4.25
N ILE A 37 8.11 3.78 -4.06
CA ILE A 37 7.96 5.15 -4.61
C ILE A 37 7.68 5.11 -6.11
N ASP A 38 8.46 4.33 -6.85
CA ASP A 38 8.30 4.21 -8.31
C ASP A 38 6.95 3.60 -8.69
N THR A 39 6.46 2.64 -7.91
CA THR A 39 5.12 2.04 -8.08
C THR A 39 4.02 3.07 -7.86
N TYR A 40 4.11 3.86 -6.79
CA TYR A 40 3.14 4.91 -6.51
C TYR A 40 3.11 5.98 -7.61
N LEU A 41 4.29 6.37 -8.11
CA LEU A 41 4.42 7.35 -9.19
C LEU A 41 3.96 6.82 -10.56
N ARG A 42 3.86 5.50 -10.74
CA ARG A 42 3.24 4.88 -11.93
C ARG A 42 1.71 4.99 -11.94
N ILE A 43 1.07 5.20 -10.79
CA ILE A 43 -0.38 5.36 -10.74
C ILE A 43 -0.75 6.64 -11.50
N PRO A 44 -1.68 6.60 -12.48
CA PRO A 44 -2.15 7.78 -13.19
C PRO A 44 -2.61 8.85 -12.20
N PHE A 45 -2.25 10.11 -12.45
CA PHE A 45 -2.47 11.20 -11.50
C PHE A 45 -3.93 11.30 -11.03
N ASN A 46 -4.88 11.20 -11.95
CA ASN A 46 -6.32 11.24 -11.67
C ASN A 46 -6.84 10.06 -10.84
N MET A 47 -6.05 8.99 -10.68
CA MET A 47 -6.38 7.81 -9.87
C MET A 47 -5.45 7.68 -8.65
N ARG A 48 -4.45 8.54 -8.52
CA ARG A 48 -3.42 8.47 -7.50
C ARG A 48 -3.99 8.94 -6.15
N PRO A 49 -4.00 8.09 -5.11
CA PRO A 49 -4.47 8.52 -3.80
C PRO A 49 -3.55 9.60 -3.21
N PRO A 50 -4.09 10.62 -2.53
CA PRO A 50 -3.27 11.64 -1.90
C PRO A 50 -2.41 11.04 -0.78
N LEU A 51 -1.18 11.54 -0.64
CA LEU A 51 -0.32 11.17 0.48
C LEU A 51 -0.79 11.89 1.75
N LYS A 52 -0.98 11.13 2.82
CA LYS A 52 -1.18 11.66 4.17
C LYS A 52 0.17 11.70 4.88
N ASP A 53 0.44 12.83 5.52
CA ASP A 53 1.60 12.96 6.40
C ASP A 53 1.53 11.94 7.52
N ASN A 54 2.67 11.33 7.81
CA ASN A 54 2.78 10.44 8.94
C ASN A 54 4.22 10.45 9.49
N ASN A 55 4.34 10.35 10.82
CA ASN A 55 5.62 10.38 11.53
C ASN A 55 6.30 8.99 11.61
N THR A 56 6.02 8.09 10.67
CA THR A 56 6.54 6.72 10.66
C THR A 56 7.96 6.73 10.15
N CYS A 57 8.86 6.33 11.04
CA CYS A 57 10.23 5.99 10.69
C CYS A 57 10.30 4.49 10.43
N LEU A 58 10.54 4.10 9.18
CA LEU A 58 10.75 2.71 8.81
C LEU A 58 12.24 2.36 8.82
N VAL A 59 12.55 1.18 9.32
CA VAL A 59 13.91 0.66 9.43
C VAL A 59 13.94 -0.74 8.82
N GLN A 60 14.88 -0.98 7.91
CA GLN A 60 15.12 -2.28 7.30
C GLN A 60 15.76 -3.24 8.31
N ALA A 61 15.77 -4.54 7.97
CA ALA A 61 16.38 -5.56 8.82
C ALA A 61 17.88 -5.34 9.08
N ASP A 62 18.59 -4.62 8.20
CA ASP A 62 20.00 -4.26 8.37
C ASP A 62 20.21 -2.98 9.21
N GLY A 63 19.13 -2.37 9.71
CA GLY A 63 19.16 -1.16 10.52
C GLY A 63 19.15 0.15 9.72
N ARG A 64 19.15 0.10 8.38
CA ARG A 64 19.05 1.31 7.55
C ARG A 64 17.65 1.90 7.60
N ARG A 65 17.58 3.23 7.60
CA ARG A 65 16.29 3.95 7.52
C ARG A 65 15.83 4.00 6.08
N LEU A 66 14.54 3.73 5.86
CA LEU A 66 13.91 3.93 4.57
C LEU A 66 13.49 5.39 4.42
N ARG A 67 13.62 5.91 3.21
CA ARG A 67 12.98 7.17 2.83
C ARG A 67 11.49 6.92 2.67
N VAL A 68 10.67 7.71 3.37
CA VAL A 68 9.20 7.63 3.34
C VAL A 68 8.65 8.90 2.71
N LEU A 69 7.64 8.76 1.84
CA LEU A 69 6.91 9.88 1.25
C LEU A 69 5.63 10.22 2.02
N GLY A 70 4.97 9.22 2.59
CA GLY A 70 3.71 9.38 3.32
C GLY A 70 2.94 8.07 3.37
N VAL A 71 1.67 8.15 3.74
CA VAL A 71 0.73 7.02 3.76
C VAL A 71 -0.37 7.23 2.75
N VAL A 72 -0.79 6.14 2.12
CA VAL A 72 -1.94 6.12 1.21
C VAL A 72 -2.96 5.10 1.70
N GLU A 73 -4.22 5.43 1.45
CA GLU A 73 -5.35 4.51 1.58
C GLU A 73 -5.91 4.26 0.17
N CYS A 74 -6.00 3.00 -0.22
CA CYS A 74 -6.50 2.59 -1.53
C CYS A 74 -7.13 1.20 -1.45
N ASP A 75 -7.74 0.78 -2.56
CA ASP A 75 -8.20 -0.59 -2.70
C ASP A 75 -7.19 -1.43 -3.47
N LEU A 76 -6.88 -2.60 -2.92
CA LEU A 76 -6.12 -3.66 -3.56
C LEU A 76 -7.09 -4.64 -4.19
N LEU A 77 -7.04 -4.80 -5.51
CA LEU A 77 -7.77 -5.84 -6.23
C LEU A 77 -6.85 -7.06 -6.38
N LEU A 78 -7.08 -8.08 -5.56
CA LEU A 78 -6.30 -9.31 -5.54
C LEU A 78 -7.19 -10.49 -5.93
N ASP A 79 -6.88 -11.12 -7.08
CA ASP A 79 -7.67 -12.22 -7.66
C ASP A 79 -9.19 -11.90 -7.70
N GLY A 80 -9.51 -10.70 -8.19
CA GLY A 80 -10.89 -10.21 -8.32
C GLY A 80 -11.56 -9.76 -7.01
N LYS A 81 -10.89 -9.89 -5.85
CA LYS A 81 -11.40 -9.42 -4.56
C LYS A 81 -10.82 -8.05 -4.23
N GLN A 82 -11.71 -7.08 -4.01
CA GLN A 82 -11.34 -5.74 -3.57
C GLN A 82 -11.14 -5.74 -2.05
N LEU A 83 -9.93 -5.38 -1.61
CA LEU A 83 -9.50 -5.39 -0.22
C LEU A 83 -8.95 -4.00 0.15
N PRO A 84 -9.44 -3.36 1.22
CA PRO A 84 -8.87 -2.10 1.67
C PRO A 84 -7.40 -2.28 2.06
N LEU A 85 -6.57 -1.31 1.65
CA LEU A 85 -5.14 -1.27 1.88
C LEU A 85 -4.72 0.12 2.36
N GLU A 86 -4.25 0.20 3.60
CA GLU A 86 -3.41 1.30 4.08
C GLU A 86 -1.94 0.89 3.91
N ALA A 87 -1.15 1.71 3.22
CA ALA A 87 0.26 1.43 2.95
C ALA A 87 1.15 2.67 3.08
N VAL A 88 2.37 2.47 3.56
CA VAL A 88 3.40 3.51 3.59
C VAL A 88 4.10 3.52 2.22
N VAL A 89 4.18 4.69 1.59
CA VAL A 89 4.96 4.86 0.36
C VAL A 89 6.41 5.13 0.72
N ALA A 90 7.30 4.21 0.34
CA ALA A 90 8.69 4.22 0.77
C ALA A 90 9.67 3.72 -0.31
N ASP A 91 10.93 4.09 -0.16
CA ASP A 91 12.03 3.70 -1.05
C ASP A 91 12.43 2.24 -0.79
N VAL A 92 11.73 1.30 -1.45
CA VAL A 92 11.94 -0.14 -1.32
C VAL A 92 12.24 -0.78 -2.66
N GLU A 93 13.00 -1.88 -2.66
CA GLU A 93 13.35 -2.62 -3.89
C GLU A 93 12.17 -3.34 -4.53
N HIS A 94 11.14 -3.64 -3.76
CA HIS A 94 9.94 -4.35 -4.20
C HIS A 94 8.86 -3.36 -4.66
N GLU A 95 8.06 -3.74 -5.66
CA GLU A 95 6.98 -2.84 -6.12
C GLU A 95 5.95 -2.59 -5.00
N GLY A 96 5.65 -3.61 -4.21
CA GLY A 96 4.90 -3.52 -2.97
C GLY A 96 5.23 -4.63 -1.98
N ILE A 97 4.90 -4.42 -0.71
CA ILE A 97 5.04 -5.40 0.37
C ILE A 97 3.73 -5.45 1.15
N LEU A 98 3.12 -6.63 1.26
CA LEU A 98 1.97 -6.88 2.13
C LEU A 98 2.50 -7.46 3.45
N GLY A 99 2.44 -6.63 4.49
CA GLY A 99 2.97 -6.92 5.81
C GLY A 99 1.96 -7.61 6.72
N ALA A 100 2.39 -7.87 7.95
CA ALA A 100 1.60 -8.46 9.02
C ALA A 100 0.30 -7.69 9.30
N GLU A 101 0.26 -6.37 9.11
CA GLU A 101 -0.95 -5.56 9.26
C GLU A 101 -2.05 -5.98 8.26
N PHE A 102 -1.75 -6.03 6.97
CA PHE A 102 -2.70 -6.51 5.97
C PHE A 102 -3.06 -7.97 6.19
N LEU A 103 -2.05 -8.82 6.44
CA LEU A 103 -2.25 -10.25 6.62
C LEU A 103 -3.14 -10.55 7.84
N SER A 104 -2.93 -9.87 8.96
CA SER A 104 -3.76 -10.07 10.15
C SER A 104 -5.15 -9.46 10.00
N HIS A 105 -5.26 -8.27 9.41
CA HIS A 105 -6.54 -7.60 9.18
C HIS A 105 -7.49 -8.45 8.32
N HIS A 106 -6.96 -9.08 7.27
CA HIS A 106 -7.74 -9.94 6.36
C HIS A 106 -7.71 -11.42 6.74
N GLN A 107 -7.20 -11.77 7.92
CA GLN A 107 -7.09 -13.16 8.41
C GLN A 107 -6.44 -14.08 7.37
N ALA A 108 -5.31 -13.64 6.81
CA ALA A 108 -4.60 -14.32 5.75
C ALA A 108 -3.94 -15.61 6.25
N MET A 109 -4.08 -16.70 5.48
CA MET A 109 -3.37 -17.96 5.71
C MET A 109 -2.58 -18.32 4.45
N ILE A 110 -1.27 -18.55 4.61
CA ILE A 110 -0.39 -18.93 3.50
C ILE A 110 -0.13 -20.43 3.57
N ASN A 111 -0.51 -21.17 2.53
CA ASN A 111 -0.22 -22.58 2.38
C ASN A 111 0.92 -22.78 1.38
N PHE A 112 2.12 -23.01 1.91
CA PHE A 112 3.33 -23.26 1.12
C PHE A 112 3.35 -24.60 0.41
N ALA A 113 2.51 -25.57 0.81
CA ALA A 113 2.45 -26.87 0.14
C ALA A 113 1.66 -26.76 -1.18
N SER A 114 0.60 -25.95 -1.20
CA SER A 114 -0.22 -25.69 -2.38
C SER A 114 0.12 -24.40 -3.10
N ASN A 115 1.03 -23.57 -2.57
CA ASN A 115 1.33 -22.22 -3.07
C ASN A 115 0.07 -21.34 -3.19
N THR A 116 -0.78 -21.38 -2.17
CA THR A 116 -2.02 -20.61 -2.13
C THR A 116 -2.09 -19.76 -0.87
N MET A 117 -2.76 -18.62 -0.98
CA MET A 117 -3.16 -17.80 0.16
C MET A 117 -4.68 -17.90 0.36
N TYR A 118 -5.17 -17.65 1.56
CA TYR A 118 -6.61 -17.63 1.88
C TYR A 118 -6.88 -16.40 2.72
N PHE A 119 -8.06 -15.79 2.61
CA PHE A 119 -8.47 -14.66 3.48
C PHE A 119 -9.76 -15.03 4.21
N GLY A 120 -9.71 -15.11 5.54
CA GLY A 120 -10.84 -15.55 6.34
C GLY A 120 -11.25 -16.99 6.00
N LYS A 121 -12.53 -17.20 5.66
CA LYS A 121 -13.08 -18.52 5.25
C LYS A 121 -13.16 -18.72 3.75
N GLU A 122 -12.84 -17.71 2.95
CA GLU A 122 -12.95 -17.75 1.50
C GLU A 122 -11.56 -17.95 0.88
N SER A 123 -11.48 -18.86 -0.10
CA SER A 123 -10.27 -19.05 -0.90
C SER A 123 -10.14 -17.92 -1.89
N VAL A 124 -9.09 -17.12 -1.77
CA VAL A 124 -8.63 -16.24 -2.84
C VAL A 124 -7.41 -16.92 -3.43
N LEU A 125 -7.49 -17.35 -4.69
CA LEU A 125 -6.40 -18.03 -5.38
C LEU A 125 -5.38 -16.98 -5.83
N ALA A 126 -4.68 -16.38 -4.87
CA ALA A 126 -3.40 -15.77 -5.20
C ALA A 126 -2.45 -16.93 -5.54
N GLU A 127 -2.18 -17.15 -6.83
CA GLU A 127 -1.12 -18.06 -7.25
C GLU A 127 0.19 -17.49 -6.73
N VAL A 128 0.68 -18.09 -5.64
CA VAL A 128 1.92 -17.66 -5.04
C VAL A 128 3.06 -18.18 -5.92
N THR A 129 3.71 -17.27 -6.65
CA THR A 129 4.96 -17.64 -7.31
C THR A 129 6.05 -17.71 -6.25
N VAL A 130 6.45 -18.94 -5.93
CA VAL A 130 7.64 -19.16 -5.09
C VAL A 130 8.88 -18.99 -5.93
N LEU A 131 9.45 -17.79 -5.92
CA LEU A 131 10.75 -17.56 -6.55
C LEU A 131 11.83 -18.22 -5.69
N THR A 132 12.46 -19.25 -6.25
CA THR A 132 13.71 -19.79 -5.75
C THR A 132 14.87 -18.99 -6.34
N SER A 133 15.16 -17.83 -5.75
CA SER A 133 16.47 -17.24 -5.99
C SER A 133 17.48 -18.08 -5.20
N ALA A 134 18.41 -18.74 -5.90
CA ALA A 134 19.68 -19.06 -5.26
C ALA A 134 20.25 -17.71 -4.81
N LEU A 135 20.18 -17.41 -3.50
CA LEU A 135 20.83 -16.24 -2.98
C LEU A 135 22.32 -16.41 -3.26
N GLN A 136 22.80 -15.67 -4.26
CA GLN A 136 24.20 -15.32 -4.36
C GLN A 136 24.49 -14.42 -3.17
N CYS A 137 24.74 -15.05 -2.02
CA CYS A 137 25.49 -14.41 -0.94
C CYS A 137 26.77 -13.86 -1.61
N ASP A 138 27.09 -12.58 -1.42
CA ASP A 138 28.22 -11.89 -2.06
C ASP A 138 29.58 -12.60 -1.91
N ARG A 139 29.65 -13.59 -1.03
CA ARG A 139 30.77 -14.52 -0.88
C ARG A 139 30.98 -15.47 -2.07
N ALA A 140 29.93 -15.91 -2.77
CA ALA A 140 30.00 -16.88 -3.87
C ALA A 140 30.53 -16.28 -5.19
N LYS A 141 30.23 -15.01 -5.49
CA LYS A 141 30.78 -14.29 -6.67
C LYS A 141 32.29 -14.14 -6.61
N SER A 142 32.88 -14.04 -5.41
CA SER A 142 34.34 -14.00 -5.23
C SER A 142 35.06 -15.30 -5.64
N LEU A 143 34.31 -16.40 -5.81
CA LEU A 143 34.83 -17.73 -6.13
C LEU A 143 34.51 -18.19 -7.57
N GLY A 144 33.82 -17.37 -8.38
CA GLY A 144 33.64 -17.62 -9.82
C GLY A 144 32.69 -18.77 -10.21
N ILE A 145 31.77 -19.17 -9.33
CA ILE A 145 30.85 -20.30 -9.61
C ILE A 145 29.54 -19.78 -10.22
N THR A 146 29.18 -20.31 -11.39
CA THR A 146 27.90 -20.04 -12.08
C THR A 146 27.05 -21.31 -12.04
N VAL A 147 25.79 -21.22 -11.65
CA VAL A 147 24.85 -22.36 -11.64
C VAL A 147 23.55 -21.95 -12.32
N ALA A 148 23.06 -22.80 -13.23
CA ALA A 148 21.83 -22.60 -14.00
C ALA A 148 20.57 -22.98 -13.19
N PRO A 149 19.40 -22.35 -13.45
CA PRO A 149 18.15 -22.68 -12.77
C PRO A 149 17.61 -24.06 -13.16
N LEU A 150 17.05 -24.78 -12.20
CA LEU A 150 16.36 -26.06 -12.39
C LEU A 150 14.87 -25.84 -12.63
N SER A 151 14.35 -26.31 -13.77
CA SER A 151 12.92 -26.44 -14.04
C SER A 151 12.42 -27.79 -13.49
N ILE A 152 11.30 -27.80 -12.76
CA ILE A 152 10.63 -29.04 -12.33
C ILE A 152 9.32 -29.17 -13.11
N ASP A 153 9.18 -30.25 -13.88
CA ASP A 153 7.99 -30.60 -14.67
C ASP A 153 6.78 -30.97 -13.78
N LYS A 154 5.61 -30.43 -14.13
CA LYS A 154 4.34 -30.53 -13.37
C LYS A 154 3.59 -31.88 -13.48
N GLU A 155 4.14 -32.92 -14.13
CA GLU A 155 3.31 -34.05 -14.61
C GLU A 155 3.21 -35.31 -13.74
N LYS A 156 3.73 -35.36 -12.50
CA LYS A 156 3.57 -36.56 -11.65
C LYS A 156 3.30 -36.23 -10.19
N SER A 157 2.03 -36.05 -9.86
CA SER A 157 1.52 -36.11 -8.48
C SER A 157 0.20 -36.88 -8.48
N GLU A 158 0.28 -38.21 -8.51
CA GLU A 158 -0.84 -39.07 -8.11
C GLU A 158 -0.83 -39.14 -6.58
N ILE A 159 -1.88 -38.61 -5.95
CA ILE A 159 -2.07 -38.67 -4.49
C ILE A 159 -2.66 -40.04 -4.14
N GLY A 160 -1.83 -40.92 -3.58
CA GLY A 160 -2.29 -42.08 -2.83
C GLY A 160 -2.71 -41.64 -1.43
N ILE A 161 -4.01 -41.75 -1.12
CA ILE A 161 -4.52 -41.56 0.25
C ILE A 161 -4.06 -42.77 1.08
N ALA A 162 -3.11 -42.56 1.98
CA ALA A 162 -2.75 -43.55 2.99
C ALA A 162 -3.58 -43.30 4.26
N GLU A 163 -4.58 -44.16 4.49
CA GLU A 163 -5.25 -44.29 5.79
C GLU A 163 -4.23 -44.76 6.85
N MET A 164 -3.94 -43.91 7.84
CA MET A 164 -3.21 -44.34 9.03
C MET A 164 -4.17 -45.02 10.00
N ARG A 165 -4.09 -46.35 10.05
CA ARG A 165 -4.60 -47.15 11.17
C ARG A 165 -3.72 -46.93 12.41
N SER A 166 -4.36 -46.66 13.53
CA SER A 166 -3.76 -46.63 14.87
C SER A 166 -3.12 -47.99 15.22
N PRO A 167 -1.89 -48.02 15.79
CA PRO A 167 -1.28 -49.26 16.22
C PRO A 167 -1.67 -49.60 17.67
N GLU A 168 -2.12 -50.84 17.88
CA GLU A 168 -2.29 -51.46 19.18
C GLU A 168 -0.93 -51.77 19.85
N LEU A 169 -0.84 -51.37 21.11
CA LEU A 169 -0.26 -52.03 22.30
C LEU A 169 0.81 -53.12 22.13
N PHE A 170 1.96 -52.92 22.79
CA PHE A 170 2.60 -53.97 23.60
C PHE A 170 3.21 -53.39 24.89
N SER A 171 3.10 -54.21 25.93
CA SER A 171 3.29 -54.03 27.37
C SER A 171 4.73 -53.98 27.89
N SER A 172 4.95 -53.30 29.01
CA SER A 172 5.50 -53.92 30.24
C SER A 172 5.49 -52.95 31.44
N ASP A 173 4.66 -53.29 32.45
CA ASP A 173 4.79 -53.18 33.91
C ASP A 173 5.85 -52.23 34.53
N GLU A 174 5.41 -51.28 35.37
CA GLU A 174 5.51 -51.39 36.84
C GLU A 174 4.70 -50.28 37.56
N ASP A 175 4.25 -50.62 38.76
CA ASP A 175 3.25 -49.99 39.62
C ASP A 175 3.47 -48.51 40.00
N LEU A 176 2.37 -47.75 40.19
CA LEU A 176 1.98 -47.19 41.49
C LEU A 176 0.70 -46.31 41.41
N SER A 177 -0.37 -46.85 41.99
CA SER A 177 -1.35 -46.22 42.88
C SER A 177 -2.14 -44.94 42.48
N MET A 178 -3.46 -45.16 42.44
CA MET A 178 -4.54 -44.43 43.13
C MET A 178 -5.16 -43.18 42.49
N ALA A 179 -6.49 -43.31 42.32
CA ALA A 179 -7.54 -42.27 42.38
C ALA A 179 -7.52 -41.21 41.26
N GLU A 180 -8.62 -40.79 40.63
CA GLU A 180 -10.06 -40.85 40.89
C GLU A 180 -10.71 -40.46 39.54
N THR A 181 -11.55 -41.33 38.97
CA THR A 181 -13.02 -41.19 38.80
C THR A 181 -13.53 -40.19 37.74
N SER A 182 -14.31 -40.77 36.79
CA SER A 182 -15.43 -40.18 35.99
C SER A 182 -15.04 -39.23 34.84
N GLU A 183 -15.20 -39.50 33.52
CA GLU A 183 -16.24 -40.23 32.76
C GLU A 183 -17.64 -39.67 33.10
N ILE A 184 -18.48 -39.12 32.21
CA ILE A 184 -19.10 -39.60 30.95
C ILE A 184 -19.86 -38.35 30.40
N LEU A 185 -19.66 -37.91 29.15
CA LEU A 185 -20.45 -38.21 27.93
C LEU A 185 -21.95 -37.83 28.00
N ILE A 186 -22.51 -37.58 26.81
CA ILE A 186 -23.94 -37.61 26.40
C ILE A 186 -24.59 -36.22 26.37
N THR A 187 -25.30 -35.76 25.33
CA THR A 187 -25.60 -36.19 23.95
C THR A 187 -26.29 -35.00 23.26
N ASP A 188 -26.33 -35.03 21.94
CA ASP A 188 -27.42 -34.46 21.15
C ASP A 188 -28.80 -34.82 21.73
N THR A 189 -29.75 -33.89 21.67
CA THR A 189 -31.14 -34.21 21.31
C THR A 189 -31.79 -33.00 20.66
N SER A 190 -32.16 -33.20 19.40
CA SER A 190 -33.25 -32.51 18.73
C SER A 190 -34.56 -32.66 19.53
N SER A 191 -35.40 -31.62 19.60
CA SER A 191 -36.83 -31.75 19.27
C SER A 191 -37.57 -30.41 19.32
N ASN A 192 -38.23 -30.14 18.18
CA ASN A 192 -39.54 -29.52 17.98
C ASN A 192 -40.33 -29.02 19.21
N ALA A 193 -40.85 -27.80 19.12
CA ALA A 193 -42.27 -27.51 19.35
C ALA A 193 -42.63 -26.11 18.83
N GLU A 194 -43.20 -26.08 17.63
CA GLU A 194 -44.53 -25.52 17.33
C GLU A 194 -45.24 -24.55 18.31
N ILE A 195 -45.82 -23.49 17.70
CA ILE A 195 -47.17 -22.89 17.91
C ILE A 195 -47.29 -21.45 18.47
N SER A 196 -47.99 -20.64 17.65
CA SER A 196 -48.88 -19.48 17.90
C SER A 196 -48.34 -18.22 18.59
N SER A 197 -48.33 -17.05 17.94
CA SER A 197 -49.44 -16.20 17.44
C SER A 197 -50.06 -15.28 18.50
N MET A 198 -50.18 -14.00 18.12
CA MET A 198 -50.96 -12.91 18.75
C MET A 198 -50.31 -12.29 20.00
N THR A 199 -50.26 -10.98 20.24
CA THR A 199 -51.03 -9.81 19.79
C THR A 199 -50.17 -8.53 19.85
N GLU A 200 -50.58 -7.54 19.07
CA GLU A 200 -50.25 -6.11 19.21
C GLU A 200 -50.44 -5.60 20.64
N ASN A 201 -49.54 -4.71 21.09
CA ASN A 201 -49.79 -3.73 22.15
C ASN A 201 -48.82 -2.55 21.99
N ASP A 202 -49.41 -1.40 21.68
CA ASP A 202 -49.15 -0.07 22.24
C ASP A 202 -47.70 0.34 22.51
N ILE A 203 -47.11 1.06 21.54
CA ILE A 203 -45.96 1.95 21.79
C ILE A 203 -46.50 3.36 21.98
N ILE A 204 -46.43 3.83 23.22
CA ILE A 204 -46.65 5.21 23.63
C ILE A 204 -45.48 6.05 23.09
N VAL A 205 -45.79 7.00 22.20
CA VAL A 205 -44.86 8.04 21.73
C VAL A 205 -44.86 9.18 22.76
N PRO A 206 -43.72 9.54 23.37
CA PRO A 206 -43.65 10.75 24.17
C PRO A 206 -43.54 11.99 23.27
N GLU A 207 -44.42 12.95 23.52
CA GLU A 207 -44.44 14.28 22.91
C GLU A 207 -43.13 15.03 23.21
N THR A 208 -42.47 15.50 22.17
CA THR A 208 -41.35 16.45 22.25
C THR A 208 -41.89 17.88 22.44
N PRO A 209 -41.34 18.68 23.36
CA PRO A 209 -41.78 20.05 23.55
C PRO A 209 -41.29 20.94 22.40
N GLU A 210 -42.21 21.76 21.89
CA GLU A 210 -41.99 22.81 20.92
C GLU A 210 -40.97 23.83 21.46
N SER A 211 -39.82 23.97 20.78
CA SER A 211 -38.88 25.06 21.03
C SER A 211 -39.17 26.20 20.05
N GLU A 212 -39.73 27.29 20.56
CA GLU A 212 -39.85 28.57 19.88
C GLU A 212 -38.45 29.15 19.66
N PHE A 213 -37.99 29.21 18.40
CA PHE A 213 -36.84 30.03 18.01
C PHE A 213 -37.36 31.39 17.52
N PRO A 214 -36.89 32.51 18.07
CA PRO A 214 -37.18 33.82 17.51
C PRO A 214 -36.43 34.03 16.20
N ASP A 215 -37.19 34.52 15.23
CA ASP A 215 -36.79 35.00 13.91
C ASP A 215 -36.12 36.37 14.05
N ASP A 216 -34.79 36.42 13.99
CA ASP A 216 -34.01 37.64 13.82
C ASP A 216 -32.92 37.38 12.77
N THR A 217 -33.29 37.59 11.52
CA THR A 217 -32.36 37.62 10.38
C THR A 217 -31.66 38.99 10.36
N ASP A 218 -30.40 39.02 10.78
CA ASP A 218 -29.50 40.16 10.62
C ASP A 218 -28.63 39.94 9.36
N PRO A 219 -28.80 40.70 8.25
CA PRO A 219 -28.08 40.47 7.00
C PRO A 219 -26.81 41.33 6.93
N GLU A 220 -25.89 41.18 7.87
CA GLU A 220 -24.55 41.79 7.79
C GLU A 220 -23.47 40.82 8.29
N LEU A 221 -23.29 39.70 7.59
CA LEU A 221 -22.04 38.95 7.65
C LEU A 221 -21.29 39.14 6.34
N SER A 222 -20.31 40.04 6.47
CA SER A 222 -19.16 40.28 5.61
C SER A 222 -18.71 39.05 4.82
N GLN A 223 -18.55 39.26 3.51
CA GLN A 223 -17.62 38.52 2.66
C GLN A 223 -16.29 38.36 3.40
N PHE A 224 -15.99 37.16 3.87
CA PHE A 224 -14.63 36.77 4.14
C PHE A 224 -14.00 36.52 2.76
N ASP A 225 -13.37 37.56 2.22
CA ASP A 225 -12.37 37.39 1.17
C ASP A 225 -11.23 36.58 1.79
N VAL A 226 -11.29 35.25 1.66
CA VAL A 226 -10.14 34.40 1.86
C VAL A 226 -9.19 34.76 0.72
N GLU A 227 -8.22 35.64 1.02
CA GLU A 227 -7.08 35.84 0.13
C GLU A 227 -6.43 34.47 -0.07
N VAL A 228 -6.67 33.87 -1.23
CA VAL A 228 -6.01 32.63 -1.65
C VAL A 228 -4.55 33.01 -1.80
N GLU A 229 -3.76 32.74 -0.76
CA GLU A 229 -2.32 32.98 -0.78
C GLU A 229 -1.73 32.29 -2.02
N ASN A 230 -1.01 33.05 -2.85
CA ASN A 230 -0.40 32.56 -4.08
C ASN A 230 0.58 31.42 -3.77
N SER A 231 0.12 30.18 -3.90
CA SER A 231 0.93 28.97 -3.78
C SER A 231 1.70 28.63 -5.07
N GLY A 232 1.81 29.56 -6.02
CA GLY A 232 2.50 29.35 -7.28
C GLY A 232 4.01 29.12 -7.10
N CYS A 233 4.56 28.17 -7.85
CA CYS A 233 5.99 27.94 -8.04
C CYS A 233 6.45 28.61 -9.33
N PHE A 234 7.53 29.39 -9.26
CA PHE A 234 7.94 30.30 -10.34
C PHE A 234 9.38 30.07 -10.80
N LEU A 235 9.65 30.19 -12.10
CA LEU A 235 11.02 30.16 -12.61
C LEU A 235 11.87 31.30 -12.03
N THR A 236 13.12 31.02 -11.68
CA THR A 236 14.06 32.06 -11.20
C THR A 236 14.85 32.73 -12.31
N GLU A 237 14.76 32.24 -13.55
CA GLU A 237 15.48 32.78 -14.69
C GLU A 237 14.74 32.43 -15.99
N ASN A 238 15.08 33.13 -17.07
CA ASN A 238 14.58 32.78 -18.40
C ASN A 238 15.18 31.45 -18.85
N VAL A 239 14.35 30.57 -19.39
CA VAL A 239 14.78 29.24 -19.84
C VAL A 239 14.41 29.06 -21.30
N ARG A 240 15.36 28.56 -22.09
CA ARG A 240 15.11 28.07 -23.45
C ARG A 240 15.23 26.56 -23.48
N ILE A 241 14.19 25.90 -23.95
CA ILE A 241 14.09 24.44 -24.01
C ILE A 241 14.04 24.05 -25.48
N ALA A 242 15.10 23.38 -25.94
CA ALA A 242 15.20 22.91 -27.32
C ALA A 242 14.07 21.91 -27.64
N PRO A 243 13.70 21.74 -28.92
CA PRO A 243 12.75 20.71 -29.34
C PRO A 243 13.16 19.32 -28.87
N GLU A 244 12.19 18.48 -28.51
CA GLU A 244 12.39 17.07 -28.11
C GLU A 244 13.48 16.89 -27.04
N SER A 245 13.53 17.79 -26.05
CA SER A 245 14.59 17.83 -25.05
C SER A 245 14.08 17.99 -23.61
N VAL A 246 14.95 17.69 -22.65
CA VAL A 246 14.73 17.87 -21.21
C VAL A 246 15.72 18.88 -20.67
N VAL A 247 15.21 19.85 -19.92
CA VAL A 247 16.04 20.85 -19.23
C VAL A 247 15.71 20.84 -17.74
N ARG A 248 16.77 20.98 -16.92
CA ARG A 248 16.65 21.18 -15.48
C ARG A 248 16.62 22.67 -15.17
N VAL A 249 15.54 23.13 -14.57
CA VAL A 249 15.32 24.55 -14.30
C VAL A 249 15.16 24.82 -12.81
N PRO A 250 15.78 25.87 -12.27
CA PRO A 250 15.56 26.31 -10.90
C PRO A 250 14.20 27.00 -10.77
N VAL A 251 13.46 26.58 -9.74
CA VAL A 251 12.14 27.11 -9.40
C VAL A 251 12.16 27.63 -7.97
N ARG A 252 11.65 28.83 -7.77
CA ARG A 252 11.45 29.46 -6.46
C ARG A 252 10.19 28.88 -5.83
N ILE A 253 10.34 28.41 -4.60
CA ILE A 253 9.22 27.98 -3.76
C ILE A 253 8.67 29.23 -3.06
N PRO A 254 7.36 29.49 -3.12
CA PRO A 254 6.77 30.68 -2.51
C PRO A 254 6.97 30.65 -0.98
N ASP A 255 7.24 31.82 -0.40
CA ASP A 255 7.33 31.98 1.05
C ASP A 255 5.93 32.11 1.63
N THR A 256 5.19 30.99 1.65
CA THR A 256 3.91 30.91 2.37
C THR A 256 4.23 30.91 3.86
N GLY A 257 4.06 32.04 4.53
CA GLY A 257 4.62 32.34 5.86
C GLY A 257 4.30 31.34 6.98
N ASP A 258 3.26 30.53 6.81
CA ASP A 258 2.89 29.45 7.74
C ASP A 258 3.59 28.10 7.45
N VAL A 259 4.07 27.89 6.23
CA VAL A 259 4.61 26.59 5.78
C VAL A 259 6.08 26.40 6.18
N LYS A 260 6.90 27.47 6.22
CA LYS A 260 8.32 27.36 6.62
C LYS A 260 8.53 26.91 8.06
N ASN A 261 7.52 27.04 8.92
CA ASN A 261 7.60 26.62 10.33
C ASN A 261 7.23 25.15 10.55
N SER A 262 6.73 24.46 9.52
CA SER A 262 6.44 23.02 9.57
C SER A 262 7.49 22.27 8.72
N PRO A 263 8.46 21.58 9.33
CA PRO A 263 9.38 20.75 8.57
C PRO A 263 8.59 19.66 7.83
N GLY A 264 8.71 19.62 6.50
CA GLY A 264 7.95 18.68 5.68
C GLY A 264 8.38 18.71 4.21
N PHE A 265 7.77 17.82 3.43
CA PHE A 265 7.87 17.82 1.96
C PHE A 265 6.61 18.45 1.37
N GLY A 266 6.73 19.18 0.27
CA GLY A 266 5.60 19.62 -0.55
C GLY A 266 5.64 18.94 -1.91
N MET A 267 4.55 19.02 -2.66
CA MET A 267 4.50 18.59 -4.05
C MET A 267 4.35 19.83 -4.94
N ILE A 268 5.17 19.93 -5.99
CA ILE A 268 4.88 20.86 -7.08
C ILE A 268 4.02 20.09 -8.08
N GLU A 269 2.76 20.48 -8.19
CA GLU A 269 1.86 19.98 -9.23
C GLU A 269 1.94 20.91 -10.45
N PRO A 270 2.14 20.38 -11.67
CA PRO A 270 2.15 21.20 -12.88
C PRO A 270 0.86 22.01 -12.99
N ASP A 271 0.99 23.30 -13.30
CA ASP A 271 -0.17 24.13 -13.57
C ASP A 271 -0.47 24.08 -15.06
N GLU A 272 -1.30 23.11 -15.44
CA GLU A 272 -1.70 22.91 -16.84
C GLU A 272 -2.30 24.18 -17.45
N SER A 273 -2.95 25.02 -16.63
CA SER A 273 -3.62 26.24 -17.11
C SER A 273 -2.64 27.28 -17.65
N ASN A 274 -1.47 27.41 -17.02
CA ASN A 274 -0.41 28.33 -17.42
C ASN A 274 0.50 27.75 -18.51
N LEU A 275 0.56 26.42 -18.61
CA LEU A 275 1.37 25.72 -19.63
C LEU A 275 0.62 25.48 -20.94
N HIS A 276 -0.71 25.68 -20.98
CA HIS A 276 -1.51 25.51 -22.20
C HIS A 276 -1.06 26.39 -23.38
N ASP A 277 -0.44 27.54 -23.11
CA ASP A 277 0.11 28.41 -24.15
C ASP A 277 1.35 27.78 -24.85
N TYR A 278 1.91 26.72 -24.27
CA TYR A 278 3.10 26.01 -24.74
C TYR A 278 2.79 24.55 -25.07
N GLU A 279 2.21 24.33 -26.26
CA GLU A 279 1.87 23.00 -26.76
C GLU A 279 3.10 22.06 -26.75
N GLY A 280 2.97 20.93 -26.04
CA GLY A 280 4.00 19.89 -25.92
C GLY A 280 4.95 20.03 -24.73
N LEU A 281 4.76 21.01 -23.84
CA LEU A 281 5.46 21.02 -22.55
C LEU A 281 4.84 20.05 -21.56
N GLU A 282 5.69 19.26 -20.91
CA GLU A 282 5.32 18.39 -19.80
C GLU A 282 6.25 18.64 -18.61
N ILE A 283 5.66 18.65 -17.41
CA ILE A 283 6.40 18.81 -16.16
C ILE A 283 6.06 17.61 -15.29
N SER A 284 7.09 16.94 -14.79
CA SER A 284 6.87 15.86 -13.83
C SER A 284 6.51 16.45 -12.47
N PRO A 285 5.49 15.93 -11.77
CA PRO A 285 5.27 16.25 -10.37
C PRO A 285 6.52 15.94 -9.56
N ILE A 286 6.96 16.89 -8.73
CA ILE A 286 8.19 16.75 -7.96
C ILE A 286 7.93 17.02 -6.49
N LEU A 287 8.37 16.06 -5.67
CA LEU A 287 8.44 16.21 -4.24
C LEU A 287 9.60 17.13 -3.86
N ILE A 288 9.31 18.18 -3.12
CA ILE A 288 10.28 19.21 -2.74
C ILE A 288 10.42 19.32 -1.22
N ASP A 289 11.64 19.55 -0.77
CA ASP A 289 11.94 19.87 0.63
C ASP A 289 11.56 21.33 0.89
N ARG A 290 10.60 21.55 1.79
CA ARG A 290 10.04 22.88 2.11
C ARG A 290 11.06 23.83 2.75
N ASN A 291 12.20 23.31 3.20
CA ASN A 291 13.27 24.10 3.80
C ASN A 291 14.23 24.73 2.77
N ARG A 292 14.01 24.50 1.47
CA ARG A 292 14.83 25.08 0.40
C ARG A 292 14.14 26.27 -0.23
N ASP A 293 14.91 27.31 -0.52
CA ASP A 293 14.39 28.49 -1.25
C ASP A 293 14.21 28.21 -2.75
N SER A 294 14.87 27.18 -3.28
CA SER A 294 14.74 26.75 -4.67
C SER A 294 14.98 25.26 -4.87
N VAL A 295 14.38 24.69 -5.91
CA VAL A 295 14.57 23.31 -6.34
C VAL A 295 14.75 23.26 -7.87
N LEU A 296 15.56 22.32 -8.34
CA LEU A 296 15.68 22.00 -9.76
C LEU A 296 14.57 21.04 -10.16
N ILE A 297 13.78 21.41 -11.17
CA ILE A 297 12.78 20.53 -11.77
C ILE A 297 13.16 20.17 -13.21
N GLU A 298 12.65 19.05 -13.71
CA GLU A 298 12.79 18.67 -15.11
C GLU A 298 11.55 19.08 -15.90
N ILE A 299 11.76 19.88 -16.94
CA ILE A 299 10.74 20.25 -17.92
C ILE A 299 11.09 19.55 -19.23
N TRP A 300 10.09 18.88 -19.78
CA TRP A 300 10.15 18.14 -21.04
C TRP A 300 9.49 18.98 -22.12
N ASN A 301 10.21 19.22 -23.22
CA ASN A 301 9.64 19.82 -24.41
C ASN A 301 9.47 18.74 -25.49
N ASN A 302 8.26 18.22 -25.62
CA ASN A 302 7.85 17.28 -26.67
C ASN A 302 7.40 18.00 -27.95
N SER A 303 7.45 19.34 -27.98
CA SER A 303 7.15 20.15 -29.16
C SER A 303 8.28 20.07 -30.19
N PRO A 304 7.99 20.14 -31.51
CA PRO A 304 9.01 20.31 -32.53
C PRO A 304 9.61 21.73 -32.57
N PHE A 305 9.14 22.64 -31.71
CA PHE A 305 9.60 24.03 -31.64
C PHE A 305 10.37 24.31 -30.35
N GLU A 306 11.31 25.27 -30.43
CA GLU A 306 11.98 25.80 -29.24
C GLU A 306 10.97 26.58 -28.40
N VAL A 307 10.99 26.35 -27.09
CA VAL A 307 10.14 27.04 -26.13
C VAL A 307 10.99 27.97 -25.27
N GLU A 308 10.56 29.21 -25.12
CA GLU A 308 11.18 30.19 -24.22
C GLU A 308 10.20 30.52 -23.09
N LEU A 309 10.58 30.17 -21.86
CA LEU A 309 9.84 30.50 -20.65
C LEU A 309 10.50 31.70 -19.98
N GLY A 310 9.69 32.70 -19.64
CA GLY A 310 10.17 33.89 -18.94
C GLY A 310 10.49 33.61 -17.47
N GLU A 311 11.38 34.40 -16.89
CA GLU A 311 11.47 34.55 -15.43
C GLU A 311 10.07 34.84 -14.86
N ASP A 312 9.78 34.33 -13.66
CA ASP A 312 8.46 34.41 -13.03
C ASP A 312 7.31 33.71 -13.79
N THR A 313 7.59 32.87 -14.80
CA THR A 313 6.57 31.96 -15.33
C THR A 313 6.15 31.00 -14.22
N GLN A 314 4.85 30.89 -13.96
CA GLN A 314 4.30 29.92 -13.03
C GLN A 314 4.33 28.53 -13.68
N ILE A 315 5.02 27.61 -13.03
CA ILE A 315 5.27 26.25 -13.51
C ILE A 315 4.33 25.25 -12.85
N GLY A 316 3.91 25.56 -11.63
CA GLY A 316 3.09 24.66 -10.85
C GLY A 316 2.51 25.33 -9.62
N ASN A 317 1.60 24.61 -8.99
CA ASN A 317 1.05 24.95 -7.69
C ASN A 317 1.76 24.12 -6.62
N PHE A 318 2.09 24.79 -5.52
CA PHE A 318 2.66 24.18 -4.35
C PHE A 318 1.55 23.59 -3.47
N CYS A 319 1.67 22.29 -3.18
CA CYS A 319 0.71 21.50 -2.39
C CYS A 319 1.38 20.96 -1.11
#